data_AF-A0A511ZM85-F1
#
_entry.id   AF-A0A511ZM85-F1
#
_cell.length_a   1.000
_cell.length_b   1.000
_cell.length_c   1.000
_cell.angle_alpha   90.00
_cell.angle_beta   90.00
_cell.angle_gamma   90.00
#
_symmetry.space_group_name_H-M   'P 1'
#
loop_
_entity.id
_entity.type
_entity.pdbx_description
1 polymer ?
#
loop_
_entity_poly.entity_id
_entity_poly.type
_entity_poly.pdbx_seq_one_letter_code
_entity_poly.pdbx_strand_id
1 'polypeptide(L)'
;MLNKLSDTIYYLSNQDDKERPTLGLVCGEQYSLIIDAGNSVQHAKDFLIEIEKLDVPPVKYVVITHGHWDHFLGTNEFDAAVIVNSRTNEIIKEWESYSFDDYSLQKNEGINELGDLFMEIIKTICQTGIILS
;
A
#
# COMPACT_ATOMS: atom_id res chain seq x y z
N MET A 1 5.74 -2.26 -14.99
CA MET A 1 6.83 -1.41 -15.48
C MET A 1 6.71 -0.03 -14.85
N LEU A 2 7.81 0.47 -14.30
CA LEU A 2 7.88 1.83 -13.78
C LEU A 2 7.97 2.85 -14.89
N ASN A 3 7.30 3.98 -14.70
CA ASN A 3 7.45 5.17 -15.50
C ASN A 3 8.54 6.04 -14.88
N LYS A 4 9.50 6.50 -15.69
CA LYS A 4 10.52 7.45 -15.26
C LYS A 4 10.01 8.87 -15.47
N LEU A 5 9.96 9.66 -14.40
CA LEU A 5 9.59 11.08 -14.44
C LEU A 5 10.83 11.99 -14.52
N SER A 6 11.90 11.62 -13.82
CA SER A 6 13.21 12.28 -13.86
C SER A 6 14.33 11.27 -13.59
N ASP A 7 15.59 11.71 -13.55
CA ASP A 7 16.72 10.83 -13.19
C ASP A 7 16.61 10.21 -11.81
N THR A 8 15.84 10.82 -10.92
CA THR A 8 15.69 10.41 -9.52
C THR A 8 14.26 10.10 -9.11
N ILE A 9 13.29 10.16 -10.03
CA ILE A 9 11.87 9.96 -9.71
C ILE A 9 11.23 8.97 -10.68
N TYR A 10 10.60 7.96 -10.10
CA TYR A 10 9.84 6.92 -10.80
C TYR A 10 8.46 6.76 -10.17
N TYR A 11 7.52 6.23 -10.95
CA TYR A 11 6.20 5.87 -10.43
C TYR A 11 5.61 4.65 -11.15
N LEU A 12 4.83 3.87 -10.41
CA LEU A 12 3.96 2.82 -10.95
C LEU A 12 2.57 3.42 -11.17
N SER A 13 2.04 3.37 -12.40
CA SER A 13 0.71 3.90 -12.70
C SER A 13 -0.39 3.18 -11.91
N ASN A 14 -1.48 3.90 -11.62
CA ASN A 14 -2.69 3.33 -11.07
C ASN A 14 -3.31 2.25 -11.97
N GLN A 15 -4.11 1.37 -11.35
CA GLN A 15 -4.99 0.41 -12.02
C GLN A 15 -6.37 0.51 -11.39
N ASP A 16 -7.25 1.32 -11.99
CA ASP A 16 -8.57 1.65 -11.45
C ASP A 16 -9.46 0.41 -11.29
N ASP A 17 -9.32 -0.57 -12.20
CA ASP A 17 -10.05 -1.85 -12.17
C ASP A 17 -9.68 -2.73 -10.97
N LYS A 18 -8.61 -2.39 -10.24
CA LYS A 18 -8.11 -3.14 -9.08
C LYS A 18 -7.91 -2.26 -7.85
N GLU A 19 -8.39 -1.02 -7.88
CA GLU A 19 -8.18 0.00 -6.83
C GLU A 19 -6.70 0.13 -6.41
N ARG A 20 -5.79 -0.01 -7.37
CA ARG A 20 -4.36 0.18 -7.14
C ARG A 20 -4.02 1.64 -7.37
N PRO A 21 -3.57 2.39 -6.35
CA PRO A 21 -3.19 3.78 -6.56
C PRO A 21 -1.85 3.86 -7.29
N THR A 22 -1.48 5.07 -7.69
CA THR A 22 -0.12 5.34 -8.15
C THR A 22 0.84 5.21 -6.98
N LEU A 23 1.94 4.48 -7.16
CA LEU A 23 3.03 4.39 -6.16
C LEU A 23 4.26 5.14 -6.67
N GLY A 24 4.95 5.85 -5.79
CA GLY A 24 6.10 6.68 -6.13
C GLY A 24 7.40 6.16 -5.55
N LEU A 25 8.50 6.41 -6.27
CA LEU A 25 9.87 6.20 -5.79
C LEU A 25 10.68 7.48 -6.03
N VAL A 26 11.31 7.98 -4.97
CA VAL A 26 12.28 9.08 -5.02
C VAL A 26 13.64 8.56 -4.60
N CYS A 27 14.61 8.60 -5.51
CA CYS A 27 15.97 8.14 -5.28
C CYS A 27 16.85 9.31 -4.80
N GLY A 28 17.32 9.24 -3.56
CA GLY A 28 18.35 10.15 -3.04
C GLY A 28 19.76 9.70 -3.44
N GLU A 29 20.77 10.27 -2.79
CA GLU A 29 22.18 9.88 -3.03
C GLU A 29 22.56 8.57 -2.30
N GLN A 30 22.01 8.35 -1.09
CA GLN A 30 22.34 7.20 -0.24
C GLN A 30 21.18 6.23 -0.05
N TYR A 31 19.94 6.73 -0.12
CA TYR A 31 18.73 5.96 0.14
C TYR A 31 17.58 6.46 -0.71
N SER A 32 16.59 5.59 -0.92
CA SER A 32 15.35 5.90 -1.62
C SER A 32 14.15 5.99 -0.66
N LEU A 33 13.18 6.79 -1.05
CA LEU A 33 11.89 6.99 -0.39
C LEU A 33 10.78 6.45 -1.30
N ILE A 34 9.95 5.58 -0.75
CA ILE A 34 8.68 5.16 -1.36
C ILE A 34 7.57 6.11 -0.93
N ILE A 35 6.68 6.44 -1.87
CA ILE A 35 5.45 7.21 -1.64
C ILE A 35 4.26 6.26 -1.84
N ASP A 36 3.55 6.01 -0.75
CA ASP A 36 2.47 5.04 -0.59
C ASP A 36 2.88 3.57 -0.83
N ALA A 37 2.18 2.66 -0.14
CA ALA A 37 2.51 1.24 -0.07
C ALA A 37 1.57 0.34 -0.88
N GLY A 38 0.51 0.91 -1.44
CA GLY A 38 -0.45 0.18 -2.25
C GLY A 38 -1.48 -0.62 -1.44
N ASN A 39 -2.48 -1.09 -2.17
CA ASN A 39 -3.70 -1.62 -1.62
C ASN A 39 -3.64 -3.09 -1.16
N SER A 40 -2.48 -3.73 -1.30
CA SER A 40 -2.28 -5.12 -0.98
C SER A 40 -0.80 -5.47 -0.93
N VAL A 41 -0.50 -6.56 -0.23
CA VAL A 41 0.82 -7.22 -0.26
C VAL A 41 1.31 -7.47 -1.69
N GLN A 42 0.43 -7.98 -2.56
CA GLN A 42 0.81 -8.27 -3.95
C GLN A 42 1.14 -6.98 -4.71
N HIS A 43 0.41 -5.89 -4.50
CA HIS A 43 0.71 -4.62 -5.16
C HIS A 43 2.07 -4.05 -4.72
N ALA A 44 2.38 -4.10 -3.43
CA ALA A 44 3.70 -3.71 -2.90
C ALA A 44 4.82 -4.58 -3.49
N LYS A 45 4.64 -5.91 -3.56
CA LYS A 45 5.60 -6.84 -4.18
C LYS A 45 5.81 -6.55 -5.66
N ASP A 46 4.73 -6.31 -6.41
CA ASP A 46 4.80 -5.94 -7.82
C ASP A 46 5.65 -4.66 -8.00
N PHE A 47 5.52 -3.70 -7.09
CA PHE A 47 6.30 -2.47 -7.10
C PHE A 47 7.78 -2.72 -6.78
N LEU A 48 8.08 -3.50 -5.72
CA LEU A 48 9.45 -3.88 -5.35
C LEU A 48 10.18 -4.61 -6.49
N ILE A 49 9.51 -5.55 -7.16
CA ILE A 49 10.07 -6.28 -8.32
C ILE A 49 10.48 -5.31 -9.43
N GLU A 50 9.73 -4.22 -9.64
CA GLU A 50 10.11 -3.23 -10.64
C GLU A 50 11.24 -2.32 -10.17
N ILE A 51 11.31 -2.00 -8.86
CA ILE A 51 12.41 -1.25 -8.25
C ILE A 51 13.72 -2.03 -8.34
N GLU A 52 13.70 -3.35 -8.09
CA GLU A 52 14.86 -4.24 -8.15
C GLU A 52 15.53 -4.30 -9.53
N LYS A 53 14.82 -3.88 -10.58
CA LYS A 53 15.37 -3.78 -11.94
C LYS A 53 16.19 -2.51 -12.17
N LEU A 54 16.14 -1.56 -11.24
CA LEU A 54 16.86 -0.29 -11.30
C LEU A 54 18.17 -0.38 -10.50
N ASP A 55 19.20 0.29 -10.99
CA ASP A 55 20.43 0.52 -10.22
C ASP A 55 20.28 1.83 -9.41
N VAL A 56 19.59 1.73 -8.28
CA VAL A 56 19.26 2.88 -7.39
C VAL A 56 19.61 2.57 -5.93
N PRO A 57 19.79 3.60 -5.09
CA PRO A 57 20.06 3.38 -3.68
C PRO A 57 18.93 2.62 -2.96
N PRO A 58 19.25 1.84 -1.92
CA PRO A 58 18.28 1.01 -1.23
C PRO A 58 17.14 1.84 -0.63
N VAL A 59 15.94 1.27 -0.62
CA VAL A 59 14.79 1.86 0.06
C VAL A 59 15.05 1.86 1.57
N LYS A 60 14.83 3.00 2.21
CA LYS A 60 14.95 3.14 3.67
C LYS A 60 13.71 3.75 4.31
N TYR A 61 12.88 4.40 3.51
CA TYR A 61 11.72 5.14 3.98
C TYR A 61 10.50 4.81 3.12
N VAL A 62 9.35 4.75 3.77
CA VAL A 62 8.02 4.75 3.15
C VAL A 62 7.26 5.92 3.75
N VAL A 63 6.67 6.78 2.94
CA VAL A 63 5.73 7.81 3.41
C VAL A 63 4.32 7.46 2.96
N ILE A 64 3.36 7.49 3.89
CA ILE A 64 1.94 7.34 3.56
C ILE A 64 1.31 8.73 3.50
N THR A 65 0.72 9.06 2.35
CA THR A 65 0.18 10.38 2.06
C THR A 65 -1.07 10.69 2.87
N HIS A 66 -1.97 9.72 3.03
CA HIS A 66 -3.21 9.84 3.80
C HIS A 66 -3.79 8.48 4.20
N GLY A 67 -4.73 8.47 5.14
CA GLY A 67 -5.32 7.26 5.74
C GLY A 67 -6.42 6.59 4.91
N HIS A 68 -6.27 6.51 3.58
CA HIS A 68 -7.13 5.65 2.77
C HIS A 68 -6.42 4.32 2.52
N TRP A 69 -7.16 3.21 2.64
CA TRP A 69 -6.61 1.86 2.77
C TRP A 69 -5.70 1.45 1.61
N ASP A 70 -6.05 1.88 0.41
CA ASP A 70 -5.31 1.56 -0.81
C ASP A 70 -3.90 2.17 -0.80
N HIS A 71 -3.61 3.11 0.10
CA HIS A 71 -2.29 3.71 0.27
C HIS A 71 -1.39 3.00 1.28
N PHE A 72 -1.91 2.18 2.21
CA PHE A 72 -1.10 1.65 3.33
C PHE A 72 -1.18 0.14 3.57
N LEU A 73 -2.10 -0.61 2.97
CA LEU A 73 -2.22 -2.05 3.24
C LEU A 73 -0.98 -2.87 2.87
N GLY A 74 -0.18 -2.41 1.90
CA GLY A 74 1.07 -3.07 1.51
C GLY A 74 2.28 -2.72 2.36
N THR A 75 2.13 -1.93 3.44
CA THR A 75 3.28 -1.32 4.16
C THR A 75 4.27 -2.36 4.71
N ASN A 76 3.78 -3.52 5.16
CA ASN A 76 4.62 -4.54 5.81
C ASN A 76 5.58 -5.25 4.85
N GLU A 77 5.46 -5.04 3.53
CA GLU A 77 6.40 -5.58 2.55
C GLU A 77 7.70 -4.79 2.45
N PHE A 78 7.75 -3.59 3.02
CA PHE A 78 8.93 -2.74 2.98
C PHE A 78 9.70 -2.83 4.30
N ASP A 79 10.95 -3.31 4.25
CA ASP A 79 11.90 -3.22 5.36
C ASP A 79 12.44 -1.78 5.49
N ALA A 80 11.56 -0.87 5.90
CA ALA A 80 11.78 0.57 5.86
C ALA A 80 11.14 1.29 7.05
N ALA A 81 11.67 2.46 7.41
CA ALA A 81 11.03 3.34 8.38
C ALA A 81 9.78 3.99 7.76
N VAL A 82 8.65 3.85 8.44
CA VAL A 82 7.36 4.38 7.98
C VAL A 82 7.15 5.80 8.53
N ILE A 83 6.85 6.74 7.64
CA ILE A 83 6.58 8.14 7.93
C ILE A 83 5.10 8.42 7.65
N VAL A 84 4.37 8.85 8.67
CA VAL A 84 2.94 9.20 8.56
C VAL A 84 2.63 10.45 9.37
N ASN A 85 1.61 11.19 8.96
CA ASN A 85 1.03 12.24 9.79
C ASN A 85 0.23 11.61 10.96
N SER A 86 0.09 12.34 12.08
CA SER A 86 -0.60 11.84 13.28
C SER A 86 -2.05 11.39 13.02
N ARG A 87 -2.79 12.15 12.19
CA ARG A 87 -4.18 11.84 11.85
C ARG A 87 -4.29 10.57 11.00
N THR A 88 -3.43 10.40 10.01
CA THR A 88 -3.31 9.18 9.22
C THR A 88 -2.97 7.98 10.12
N ASN A 89 -2.08 8.17 11.10
CA ASN A 89 -1.73 7.11 12.05
C ASN A 89 -2.91 6.69 12.94
N GLU A 90 -3.77 7.62 13.35
CA GLU A 90 -5.00 7.31 14.08
C GLU A 90 -5.92 6.43 13.23
N ILE A 91 -6.12 6.80 11.96
CA ILE A 91 -6.93 6.01 11.03
C ILE A 91 -6.32 4.62 10.81
N ILE A 92 -5.02 4.51 10.56
CA ILE A 92 -4.34 3.21 10.37
C ILE A 92 -4.55 2.30 11.60
N LYS A 93 -4.50 2.84 12.82
CA LYS A 93 -4.77 2.07 14.05
C LYS A 93 -6.24 1.64 14.18
N GLU A 94 -7.19 2.44 13.70
CA GLU A 94 -8.59 2.00 13.60
C GLU A 94 -8.69 0.83 12.63
N TRP A 95 -7.96 0.88 11.51
CA TRP A 95 -7.91 -0.22 10.55
C TRP A 95 -7.32 -1.51 11.10
N GLU A 96 -6.24 -1.42 11.90
CA GLU A 96 -5.65 -2.56 12.62
C GLU A 96 -6.62 -3.21 13.61
N SER A 97 -7.65 -2.49 14.06
CA SER A 97 -8.66 -3.01 14.97
C SER A 97 -9.74 -3.86 14.28
N TYR A 98 -9.86 -3.77 12.95
CA TYR A 98 -10.82 -4.57 12.21
C TYR A 98 -10.34 -6.01 12.05
N SER A 99 -11.24 -6.95 12.32
CA SER A 99 -11.11 -8.30 11.77
C SER A 99 -11.80 -8.33 10.41
N PHE A 100 -11.11 -8.90 9.43
CA PHE A 100 -11.62 -9.09 8.08
C PHE A 100 -12.04 -10.54 7.80
N ASP A 101 -12.28 -11.34 8.84
CA ASP A 101 -12.91 -12.65 8.67
C ASP A 101 -14.35 -12.53 8.11
N ASP A 102 -14.84 -13.60 7.47
CA ASP A 102 -16.16 -13.63 6.81
C ASP A 102 -17.31 -13.20 7.73
N TYR A 103 -17.18 -13.43 9.05
CA TYR A 103 -18.19 -13.06 10.05
C TYR A 103 -18.13 -11.57 10.40
N SER A 104 -16.93 -11.01 10.50
CA SER A 104 -16.67 -9.62 10.87
C SER A 104 -16.96 -8.65 9.72
N LEU A 105 -16.72 -9.08 8.48
CA LEU A 105 -17.09 -8.36 7.26
C LEU A 105 -18.61 -8.17 7.11
N GLN A 106 -19.43 -9.09 7.64
CA GLN A 106 -20.90 -8.94 7.64
C GLN A 106 -21.42 -8.01 8.75
N LYS A 107 -20.60 -7.73 9.77
CA LYS A 107 -21.05 -7.08 11.02
C LYS A 107 -20.56 -5.64 11.17
N ASN A 108 -19.46 -5.28 10.52
CA ASN A 108 -18.87 -3.94 10.62
C ASN A 108 -19.57 -2.94 9.69
N GLU A 109 -20.48 -2.14 10.24
CA GLU A 109 -21.20 -1.10 9.47
C GLU A 109 -20.26 -0.04 8.85
N GLY A 110 -19.12 0.26 9.49
CA GLY A 110 -18.11 1.18 8.92
C GLY A 110 -17.37 0.63 7.70
N ILE A 111 -17.39 -0.68 7.50
CA ILE A 111 -16.84 -1.34 6.30
C ILE A 111 -17.79 -1.19 5.10
N ASN A 112 -19.10 -1.08 5.34
CA ASN A 112 -20.08 -0.89 4.27
C ASN A 112 -19.94 0.49 3.57
N GLU A 113 -19.27 1.46 4.19
CA GLU A 113 -18.98 2.77 3.60
C GLU A 113 -17.78 2.75 2.63
N LEU A 114 -16.99 1.66 2.61
CA LEU A 114 -15.77 1.52 1.81
C LEU A 114 -16.03 1.01 0.37
N GLY A 115 -17.28 0.72 0.04
CA GLY A 115 -17.73 0.34 -1.30
C GLY A 115 -17.65 -1.15 -1.61
N ASP A 116 -18.39 -1.57 -2.65
CA ASP A 116 -18.53 -2.98 -3.02
C ASP A 116 -17.22 -3.62 -3.50
N LEU A 117 -16.35 -2.83 -4.15
CA LEU A 117 -15.09 -3.30 -4.73
C LEU A 117 -14.03 -3.57 -3.65
N PHE A 118 -13.96 -2.72 -2.62
CA PHE A 118 -13.17 -2.98 -1.42
C PHE A 118 -13.54 -4.34 -0.80
N MET A 119 -14.84 -4.61 -0.66
CA MET A 119 -15.33 -5.86 -0.08
C MET A 119 -14.96 -7.09 -0.92
N GLU A 120 -14.94 -6.96 -2.24
CA GLU A 120 -14.48 -8.02 -3.15
C GLU A 120 -12.98 -8.28 -3.02
N ILE A 121 -12.18 -7.21 -2.96
CA ILE A 121 -10.72 -7.29 -2.85
C ILE A 121 -10.33 -7.91 -1.51
N ILE A 122 -10.88 -7.43 -0.40
CA ILE A 122 -10.57 -7.95 0.93
C ILE A 122 -11.01 -9.41 1.09
N LYS A 123 -12.20 -9.79 0.60
CA LYS A 123 -12.62 -11.21 0.62
C LYS A 123 -11.63 -12.09 -0.14
N THR A 124 -11.16 -11.64 -1.30
CA THR A 124 -10.16 -12.36 -2.09
C THR A 124 -8.83 -12.50 -1.33
N ILE A 125 -8.37 -11.43 -0.67
CA ILE A 125 -7.16 -11.45 0.15
C ILE A 125 -7.30 -12.42 1.33
N CYS A 126 -8.43 -12.40 2.04
CA CYS A 126 -8.71 -13.30 3.17
C CYS A 126 -8.82 -14.77 2.74
N GLN A 127 -9.47 -15.05 1.61
CA GLN A 127 -9.63 -16.42 1.09
C GLN A 127 -8.33 -17.03 0.58
N THR A 128 -7.38 -16.22 0.11
CA THR A 128 -6.09 -16.67 -0.41
C THR A 128 -5.03 -16.87 0.68
N GLY A 129 -5.35 -16.57 1.95
CA GLY A 129 -4.43 -16.74 3.08
C GLY A 129 -3.27 -15.73 3.10
N ILE A 130 -3.36 -14.65 2.31
CA ILE A 130 -2.43 -13.52 2.36
C ILE A 130 -2.91 -12.64 3.51
N ILE A 131 -2.61 -13.06 4.73
CA ILE A 131 -2.98 -12.34 5.93
C ILE A 131 -2.22 -11.01 5.94
N LEU A 132 -2.95 -9.92 6.17
CA LEU A 132 -2.42 -8.64 6.64
C LEU A 132 -1.75 -8.90 8.00
N SER A 133 -0.49 -9.33 7.99
CA SER A 133 0.33 -9.56 9.18
C SER A 133 1.36 -8.47 9.34
#